data_AF-A0A6G3Z363-F1
#
_entry.id   AF-A0A6G3Z363-F1
#
_cell.length_a   1.000
_cell.length_b   1.000
_cell.length_c   1.000
_cell.angle_alpha   90.00
_cell.angle_beta   90.00
_cell.angle_gamma   90.00
#
_symmetry.space_group_name_H-M   'P 1'
#
loop_
_entity.id
_entity.type
_entity.pdbx_description
1 polymer ?
#
loop_
_entity_poly.entity_id
_entity_poly.type
_entity_poly.pdbx_seq_one_letter_code
_entity_poly.pdbx_strand_id
1 'polypeptide(L)'
;MNADIQFEANRQTPCPLCGHDHYCFLIQGLEGHIDKIVCQWTDEAPEGWDRTGTTKDGRGIFSRRGARQKRKHFPDIVELKIEHRGDIPEWKDHLLDMRGERLPLQRFGKVQELAIEYLYPDPNSQQPLGKVVRRQWTDRRRAYSEGRKTKHVRPWHWVHDPEGGWWSDRGKGDKPWSLYREKEVKEAIHRGEVVFAVAGEQAVECYRQLGLTATTCQGGEANFRQIVDRLKDAFEVARAEKLNSLLVVHPDNDITGENQFGTQLINTAQSYKIPAVAIEPLD
;
A
#
# COMPACT_ATOMS: atom_id res chain seq x y z
N MET A 1 0.43 5.27 -28.13
CA MET A 1 0.64 6.67 -27.71
C MET A 1 1.86 7.19 -28.46
N ASN A 2 1.71 8.19 -29.31
CA ASN A 2 2.88 8.83 -29.94
C ASN A 2 3.50 9.77 -28.90
N ALA A 3 4.79 9.56 -28.61
CA ALA A 3 5.56 10.43 -27.74
C ALA A 3 5.68 11.81 -28.39
N ASP A 4 5.60 12.87 -27.57
CA ASP A 4 5.90 14.22 -28.05
C ASP A 4 7.38 14.27 -28.43
N ILE A 5 7.69 14.80 -29.61
CA ILE A 5 9.08 14.89 -30.08
C ILE A 5 9.68 16.16 -29.48
N GLN A 6 10.71 15.97 -28.66
CA GLN A 6 11.47 17.06 -28.05
C GLN A 6 12.83 17.18 -28.72
N PHE A 7 13.21 18.40 -29.11
CA PHE A 7 14.54 18.70 -29.63
C PHE A 7 14.96 20.12 -29.26
N GLU A 8 16.26 20.39 -29.30
CA GLU A 8 16.81 21.72 -29.10
C GLU A 8 16.66 22.56 -30.36
N ALA A 9 16.35 23.85 -30.19
CA ALA A 9 16.35 24.82 -31.27
C ALA A 9 17.72 24.80 -31.98
N ASN A 10 17.71 24.99 -33.30
CA ASN A 10 18.91 24.96 -34.13
C ASN A 10 18.74 25.90 -35.33
N ARG A 11 19.77 26.03 -36.18
CA ARG A 11 19.75 26.97 -37.31
C ARG A 11 18.61 26.74 -38.30
N GLN A 12 18.18 25.49 -38.47
CA GLN A 12 17.08 25.13 -39.38
C GLN A 12 15.72 25.36 -38.72
N THR A 13 15.64 25.31 -37.39
CA THR A 13 14.42 25.49 -36.60
C THR A 13 14.73 26.35 -35.38
N PRO A 14 14.85 27.68 -35.56
CA PRO A 14 15.11 28.58 -34.45
C PRO A 14 13.89 28.65 -33.52
N CYS A 15 14.11 29.08 -32.28
CA CYS A 15 13.03 29.30 -31.33
C CYS A 15 12.05 30.36 -31.84
N PRO A 16 10.76 30.06 -32.01
CA PRO A 16 9.81 31.03 -32.53
C PRO A 16 9.46 32.16 -31.54
N LEU A 17 9.93 32.10 -30.29
CA LEU A 17 9.75 33.17 -29.31
C LEU A 17 10.88 34.20 -29.36
N CYS A 18 12.13 33.74 -29.36
CA CYS A 18 13.31 34.62 -29.25
C CYS A 18 14.21 34.65 -30.49
N GLY A 19 13.94 33.81 -31.50
CA GLY A 19 14.73 33.72 -32.74
C GLY A 19 16.09 33.01 -32.60
N HIS A 20 16.51 32.64 -31.38
CA HIS A 20 17.79 31.96 -31.15
C HIS A 20 17.77 30.49 -31.59
N ASP A 21 18.92 30.01 -32.04
CA ASP A 21 19.16 28.68 -32.59
C ASP A 21 19.85 27.72 -31.60
N HIS A 22 19.77 27.99 -30.29
CA HIS A 22 20.36 27.16 -29.23
C HIS A 22 19.69 27.47 -27.88
N TYR A 23 19.91 26.68 -26.83
CA TYR A 23 19.40 26.83 -25.44
C TYR A 23 17.87 26.93 -25.24
N CYS A 24 17.08 26.78 -26.30
CA CYS A 24 15.63 26.62 -26.23
C CYS A 24 15.24 25.19 -26.57
N PHE A 25 14.28 24.62 -25.85
CA PHE A 25 13.72 23.30 -26.19
C PHE A 25 12.36 23.47 -26.84
N LEU A 26 12.18 22.84 -28.00
CA LEU A 26 10.95 22.83 -28.78
C LEU A 26 10.27 21.48 -28.61
N ILE A 27 8.97 21.50 -28.30
CA ILE A 27 8.17 20.30 -28.09
C ILE A 27 7.05 20.30 -29.13
N GLN A 28 7.13 19.35 -30.06
CA GLN A 28 6.13 19.17 -31.11
C GLN A 28 4.90 18.43 -30.60
N GLY A 29 3.72 18.94 -30.94
CA GLY A 29 2.45 18.24 -30.75
C GLY A 29 2.18 17.20 -31.83
N LEU A 30 0.99 16.60 -31.79
CA LEU A 30 0.59 15.50 -32.68
C LEU A 30 0.52 15.90 -34.16
N GLU A 31 0.30 17.17 -34.45
CA GLU A 31 0.21 17.71 -35.81
C GLU A 31 1.59 18.18 -36.34
N GLY A 32 2.68 17.94 -35.60
CA GLY A 32 4.04 18.35 -35.98
C GLY A 32 4.35 19.84 -35.74
N HIS A 33 3.37 20.62 -35.29
CA HIS A 33 3.57 22.01 -34.87
C HIS A 33 4.25 22.10 -33.50
N ILE A 34 5.05 23.14 -33.28
CA ILE A 34 5.60 23.44 -31.95
C ILE A 34 4.47 23.94 -31.04
N ASP A 35 4.10 23.13 -30.06
CA ASP A 35 3.01 23.46 -29.13
C ASP A 35 3.52 23.96 -27.78
N LYS A 36 4.75 23.59 -27.40
CA LYS A 36 5.40 24.07 -26.17
C LYS A 36 6.87 24.38 -26.39
N ILE A 37 7.34 25.38 -25.65
CA ILE A 37 8.72 25.86 -25.72
C ILE A 37 9.23 26.13 -24.32
N VAL A 38 10.46 25.71 -24.05
CA VAL A 38 11.24 26.20 -22.90
C VAL A 38 12.24 27.22 -23.44
N CYS A 39 12.05 28.50 -23.10
CA CYS A 39 12.86 29.60 -23.62
C CYS A 39 13.64 30.30 -22.51
N GLN A 40 14.93 30.54 -22.75
CA GLN A 40 15.83 31.23 -21.83
C GLN A 40 15.74 32.76 -21.91
N TRP A 41 15.34 33.32 -23.05
CA TRP A 41 15.48 34.76 -23.34
C TRP A 41 14.14 35.50 -23.46
N THR A 42 13.02 34.79 -23.38
CA THR A 42 11.69 35.39 -23.41
C THR A 42 11.12 35.39 -22.00
N ASP A 43 10.84 36.58 -21.48
CA ASP A 43 10.20 36.75 -20.16
C ASP A 43 8.68 36.84 -20.27
N GLU A 44 8.17 37.59 -21.25
CA GLU A 44 6.73 37.76 -21.48
C GLU A 44 6.26 37.01 -22.72
N ALA A 45 5.08 36.39 -22.64
CA ALA A 45 4.57 35.59 -23.75
C ALA A 45 4.12 36.50 -24.91
N PRO A 46 4.64 36.30 -26.14
CA PRO A 46 4.19 37.06 -27.31
C PRO A 46 2.79 36.63 -27.74
N GLU A 47 2.20 37.37 -28.69
CA GLU A 47 0.87 37.06 -29.23
C GLU A 47 0.80 35.62 -29.77
N GLY A 48 -0.29 34.92 -29.44
CA GLY A 48 -0.47 33.52 -29.78
C GLY A 48 0.21 32.52 -28.84
N TRP A 49 0.88 32.98 -27.79
CA TRP A 49 1.48 32.15 -26.75
C TRP A 49 1.01 32.56 -25.35
N ASP A 50 0.98 31.60 -24.44
CA ASP A 50 0.73 31.83 -23.02
C ASP A 50 1.90 31.26 -22.20
N ARG A 51 2.39 32.02 -21.21
CA ARG A 51 3.41 31.54 -20.26
C ARG A 51 2.75 30.62 -19.24
N THR A 52 3.10 29.35 -19.25
CA THR A 52 2.47 28.33 -18.39
C THR A 52 3.30 27.96 -17.17
N GLY A 53 4.57 28.40 -17.10
CA GLY A 53 5.39 28.19 -15.92
C GLY A 53 6.84 28.63 -16.10
N THR A 54 7.66 28.13 -15.19
CA THR A 54 9.12 28.34 -15.17
C THR A 54 9.78 27.01 -14.78
N THR A 55 10.86 26.63 -15.44
CA THR A 55 11.65 25.43 -15.11
C THR A 55 12.48 25.64 -13.83
N LYS A 56 13.08 24.56 -13.29
CA LYS A 56 13.93 24.63 -12.09
C LYS A 56 15.16 25.53 -12.26
N ASP A 57 15.66 25.68 -13.48
CA ASP A 57 16.79 26.55 -13.84
C ASP A 57 16.35 27.99 -14.20
N GLY A 58 15.08 28.34 -14.02
CA GLY A 58 14.57 29.71 -14.19
C GLY A 58 14.07 30.06 -15.59
N ARG A 59 14.11 29.14 -16.56
CA ARG A 59 13.64 29.40 -17.94
C ARG A 59 12.12 29.41 -18.04
N GLY A 60 11.58 30.27 -18.89
CA GLY A 60 10.13 30.36 -19.12
C GLY A 60 9.61 29.16 -19.91
N ILE A 61 8.47 28.62 -19.49
CA ILE A 61 7.72 27.59 -20.23
C ILE A 61 6.53 28.27 -20.89
N PHE A 62 6.43 28.12 -22.21
CA PHE A 62 5.40 28.74 -23.04
C PHE A 62 4.60 27.67 -23.78
N SER A 63 3.32 27.93 -24.00
CA SER A 63 2.45 27.05 -24.77
C SER A 63 1.68 27.86 -25.80
N ARG A 64 1.57 27.33 -27.02
CA ARG A 64 0.82 27.99 -28.10
C ARG A 64 -0.65 28.06 -27.70
N ARG A 65 -1.27 29.23 -27.80
CA ARG A 65 -2.68 29.43 -27.43
C ARG A 65 -3.57 28.55 -28.31
N GLY A 66 -4.46 27.79 -27.67
CA GLY A 66 -5.32 26.82 -28.37
C GLY A 66 -4.64 25.49 -28.70
N ALA A 67 -3.33 25.34 -28.48
CA ALA A 67 -2.73 24.01 -28.47
C ALA A 67 -3.44 23.19 -27.39
N ARG A 68 -3.90 21.99 -27.75
CA ARG A 68 -4.48 21.06 -26.78
C ARG A 68 -3.39 20.78 -25.74
N GLN A 69 -3.49 21.44 -24.59
CA GLN A 69 -2.83 20.91 -23.42
C GLN A 69 -3.37 19.50 -23.29
N LYS A 70 -2.51 18.49 -23.41
CA LYS A 70 -2.78 17.22 -22.75
C LYS A 70 -3.00 17.64 -21.30
N ARG A 71 -4.28 17.84 -20.92
CA ARG A 71 -4.69 17.60 -19.55
C ARG A 71 -4.01 16.28 -19.28
N LYS A 72 -3.12 16.22 -18.28
CA LYS A 72 -2.75 14.91 -17.74
C LYS A 72 -4.13 14.27 -17.55
N HIS A 73 -4.45 13.30 -18.39
CA HIS A 73 -5.51 12.37 -18.09
C HIS A 73 -4.90 11.68 -16.87
N PHE A 74 -5.03 12.33 -15.71
CA PHE A 74 -5.26 11.57 -14.52
C PHE A 74 -6.37 10.64 -14.97
N PRO A 75 -6.17 9.31 -14.83
CA PRO A 75 -7.27 8.39 -15.09
C PRO A 75 -8.50 9.01 -14.42
N ASP A 76 -9.62 9.04 -15.15
CA ASP A 76 -10.88 9.62 -14.68
C ASP A 76 -10.96 9.42 -13.18
N ILE A 77 -11.15 10.49 -12.40
CA ILE A 77 -11.17 10.37 -10.93
C ILE A 77 -12.25 9.36 -10.61
N VAL A 78 -11.84 8.11 -10.40
CA VAL A 78 -12.74 7.03 -10.08
C VAL A 78 -13.06 7.27 -8.63
N GLU A 79 -14.27 7.79 -8.39
CA GLU A 79 -14.80 7.83 -7.05
C GLU A 79 -14.85 6.39 -6.54
N LEU A 80 -13.96 6.07 -5.61
CA LEU A 80 -13.96 4.79 -4.94
C LEU A 80 -15.25 4.72 -4.12
N LYS A 81 -16.18 3.86 -4.55
CA LYS A 81 -17.30 3.47 -3.70
C LYS A 81 -16.75 2.61 -2.58
N ILE A 82 -16.61 3.22 -1.41
CA ILE A 82 -16.13 2.52 -0.21
C ILE A 82 -17.26 1.60 0.26
N GLU A 83 -17.11 0.31 -0.03
CA GLU A 83 -17.93 -0.74 0.58
C GLU A 83 -17.22 -1.22 1.84
N HIS A 84 -17.61 -0.68 3.00
CA HIS A 84 -17.05 -1.09 4.27
C HIS A 84 -17.23 -2.60 4.48
N ARG A 85 -16.12 -3.31 4.70
CA ARG A 85 -16.20 -4.73 5.07
C ARG A 85 -16.60 -4.86 6.53
N GLY A 86 -17.51 -5.79 6.82
CA GLY A 86 -17.94 -6.11 8.18
C GLY A 86 -16.85 -6.81 9.01
N ASP A 87 -17.18 -7.05 10.29
CA ASP A 87 -16.36 -7.80 11.25
C ASP A 87 -14.94 -7.27 11.42
N ILE A 88 -14.82 -5.93 11.47
CA ILE A 88 -13.57 -5.26 11.82
C ILE A 88 -13.40 -5.35 13.35
N PRO A 89 -12.28 -5.89 13.85
CA PRO A 89 -12.03 -5.95 15.27
C PRO A 89 -11.91 -4.53 15.86
N GLU A 90 -12.46 -4.34 17.05
CA GLU A 90 -12.45 -3.06 17.74
C GLU A 90 -11.44 -3.03 18.88
N TRP A 91 -10.97 -1.82 19.21
CA TRP A 91 -10.18 -1.59 20.41
C TRP A 91 -11.05 -1.71 21.65
N LYS A 92 -10.55 -2.46 22.63
CA LYS A 92 -11.19 -2.71 23.93
C LYS A 92 -10.30 -2.18 25.05
N ASP A 93 -10.93 -1.78 26.14
CA ASP A 93 -10.30 -1.37 27.40
C ASP A 93 -10.00 -2.56 28.34
N HIS A 94 -10.27 -3.78 27.88
CA HIS A 94 -10.04 -5.02 28.59
C HIS A 94 -9.50 -6.09 27.64
N LEU A 95 -8.87 -7.10 28.23
CA LEU A 95 -8.55 -8.36 27.56
C LEU A 95 -9.44 -9.47 28.10
N LEU A 96 -9.63 -10.50 27.29
CA LEU A 96 -10.14 -11.76 27.80
C LEU A 96 -8.94 -12.62 28.18
N ASP A 97 -8.93 -13.11 29.41
CA ASP A 97 -7.88 -14.02 29.88
C ASP A 97 -7.99 -15.42 29.26
N MET A 98 -7.18 -16.36 29.76
CA MET A 98 -7.16 -17.73 29.26
C MET A 98 -8.50 -18.48 29.43
N ARG A 99 -9.36 -18.01 30.34
CA ARG A 99 -10.68 -18.56 30.67
C ARG A 99 -11.83 -17.74 30.07
N GLY A 100 -11.52 -16.66 29.34
CA GLY A 100 -12.52 -15.75 28.79
C GLY A 100 -13.02 -14.70 29.80
N GLU A 101 -12.39 -14.58 30.96
CA GLU A 101 -12.74 -13.57 31.96
C GLU A 101 -12.16 -12.20 31.57
N ARG A 102 -12.89 -11.12 31.86
CA ARG A 102 -12.43 -9.76 31.56
C ARG A 102 -11.32 -9.33 32.51
N LEU A 103 -10.13 -9.09 31.98
CA LEU A 103 -9.03 -8.44 32.68
C LEU A 103 -8.95 -6.97 32.28
N PRO A 104 -9.11 -6.03 33.23
CA PRO A 104 -8.95 -4.61 32.92
C PRO A 104 -7.50 -4.30 32.50
N LEU A 105 -7.36 -3.43 31.50
CA LEU A 105 -6.04 -2.96 31.07
C LEU A 105 -5.53 -1.82 31.95
N GLN A 106 -4.23 -1.53 31.84
CA GLN A 106 -3.58 -0.54 32.68
C GLN A 106 -4.07 0.89 32.35
N ARG A 107 -4.21 1.72 33.39
CA ARG A 107 -4.58 3.13 33.27
C ARG A 107 -3.69 3.99 34.14
N PHE A 108 -3.20 5.11 33.59
CA PHE A 108 -2.43 6.12 34.31
C PHE A 108 -2.96 7.51 33.97
N GLY A 109 -3.70 8.09 34.92
CA GLY A 109 -4.37 9.38 34.72
C GLY A 109 -5.33 9.35 33.53
N LYS A 110 -5.05 10.17 32.51
CA LYS A 110 -5.85 10.27 31.27
C LYS A 110 -5.45 9.27 30.18
N VAL A 111 -4.34 8.55 30.36
CA VAL A 111 -3.86 7.58 29.38
C VAL A 111 -4.31 6.18 29.80
N GLN A 112 -4.79 5.39 28.85
CA GLN A 112 -5.18 4.01 29.06
C GLN A 112 -4.53 3.13 28.00
N GLU A 113 -4.24 1.90 28.39
CA GLU A 113 -3.88 0.86 27.46
C GLU A 113 -5.16 0.27 26.85
N LEU A 114 -5.15 0.06 25.55
CA LEU A 114 -6.20 -0.59 24.79
C LEU A 114 -5.66 -1.89 24.19
N ALA A 115 -6.54 -2.85 23.97
CA ALA A 115 -6.22 -4.08 23.27
C ALA A 115 -7.14 -4.32 22.08
N ILE A 116 -6.61 -5.00 21.07
CA ILE A 116 -7.36 -5.48 19.92
C ILE A 116 -6.89 -6.91 19.62
N GLU A 117 -7.83 -7.76 19.22
CA GLU A 117 -7.58 -9.17 18.95
C GLU A 117 -7.87 -9.47 17.48
N TYR A 118 -6.91 -10.09 16.80
CA TYR A 118 -7.02 -10.52 15.41
C TYR A 118 -7.08 -12.04 15.37
N LEU A 119 -8.25 -12.60 15.05
CA LEU A 119 -8.48 -14.04 15.06
C LEU A 119 -8.00 -14.69 13.75
N TYR A 120 -7.35 -15.83 13.87
CA TYR A 120 -6.95 -16.69 12.76
C TYR A 120 -7.82 -17.95 12.79
N PRO A 121 -8.75 -18.10 11.84
CA PRO A 121 -9.62 -19.27 11.80
C PRO A 121 -8.81 -20.53 11.48
N ASP A 122 -9.20 -21.66 12.06
CA ASP A 122 -8.73 -22.96 11.60
C ASP A 122 -9.45 -23.28 10.27
N PRO A 123 -8.73 -23.58 9.17
CA PRO A 123 -9.38 -23.96 7.92
C PRO A 123 -10.23 -25.23 8.05
N ASN A 124 -9.95 -26.09 9.03
CA ASN A 124 -10.61 -27.38 9.21
C ASN A 124 -11.64 -27.39 10.34
N SER A 125 -11.74 -26.31 11.13
CA SER A 125 -12.66 -26.26 12.26
C SER A 125 -13.28 -24.88 12.45
N GLN A 126 -14.43 -24.83 13.12
CA GLN A 126 -15.07 -23.56 13.48
C GLN A 126 -14.34 -22.84 14.64
N GLN A 127 -13.33 -23.47 15.24
CA GLN A 127 -12.56 -22.87 16.32
C GLN A 127 -11.39 -22.06 15.74
N PRO A 128 -11.04 -20.90 16.34
CA PRO A 128 -9.86 -20.17 15.92
C PRO A 128 -8.59 -20.97 16.27
N LEU A 129 -7.72 -21.14 15.28
CA LEU A 129 -6.41 -21.77 15.44
C LEU A 129 -5.51 -20.95 16.38
N GLY A 130 -5.64 -19.62 16.28
CA GLY A 130 -4.78 -18.66 16.92
C GLY A 130 -5.40 -17.27 16.96
N LYS A 131 -4.82 -16.39 17.77
CA LYS A 131 -5.09 -14.95 17.71
C LYS A 131 -3.84 -14.12 17.93
N VAL A 132 -3.72 -12.99 17.25
CA VAL A 132 -2.73 -11.97 17.59
C VAL A 132 -3.37 -10.94 18.49
N VAL A 133 -2.80 -10.77 19.69
CA VAL A 133 -3.22 -9.76 20.65
C VAL A 133 -2.27 -8.57 20.56
N ARG A 134 -2.82 -7.41 20.24
CA ARG A 134 -2.09 -6.14 20.24
C ARG A 134 -2.58 -5.26 21.36
N ARG A 135 -1.66 -4.87 22.24
CA ARG A 135 -1.87 -3.88 23.31
C ARG A 135 -1.14 -2.58 22.97
N GLN A 136 -1.77 -1.45 23.23
CA GLN A 136 -1.22 -0.14 22.89
C GLN A 136 -1.79 0.96 23.79
N TRP A 137 -0.94 1.89 24.21
CA TRP A 137 -1.36 3.09 24.94
C TRP A 137 -2.03 4.11 24.02
N THR A 138 -3.11 4.76 24.50
CA THR A 138 -3.83 5.83 23.75
C THR A 138 -2.95 7.03 23.44
N ASP A 139 -2.01 7.38 24.34
CA ASP A 139 -0.98 8.39 24.12
C ASP A 139 0.41 7.77 24.26
N ARG A 140 1.04 7.48 23.13
CA ARG A 140 2.38 6.88 23.09
C ARG A 140 3.47 7.83 23.60
N ARG A 141 3.29 9.16 23.47
CA ARG A 141 4.34 10.16 23.81
C ARG A 141 4.68 10.15 25.29
N ARG A 142 3.67 10.06 26.15
CA ARG A 142 3.84 9.96 27.60
C ARG A 142 4.47 8.63 28.04
N ALA A 143 4.19 7.54 27.32
CA ALA A 143 4.82 6.26 27.60
C ALA A 143 6.32 6.26 27.23
N TYR A 144 6.73 7.00 26.18
CA TYR A 144 8.14 7.17 25.82
C TYR A 144 8.95 7.92 26.88
N SER A 145 8.39 8.98 27.48
CA SER A 145 9.10 9.75 28.53
C SER A 145 9.44 8.93 29.77
N GLU A 146 8.77 7.81 29.97
CA GLU A 146 8.98 6.92 31.11
C GLU A 146 9.71 5.60 30.72
N GLY A 147 10.23 5.51 29.48
CA GLY A 147 10.93 4.32 29.00
C GLY A 147 10.04 3.08 28.84
N ARG A 148 8.71 3.25 28.82
CA ARG A 148 7.76 2.15 28.72
C ARG A 148 7.58 1.71 27.27
N LYS A 149 7.41 0.42 27.05
CA LYS A 149 6.98 -0.11 25.75
C LYS A 149 5.58 0.43 25.43
N THR A 150 5.47 1.15 24.32
CA THR A 150 4.24 1.83 23.91
C THR A 150 3.27 0.91 23.15
N LYS A 151 3.77 -0.25 22.70
CA LYS A 151 3.03 -1.31 22.01
C LYS A 151 3.57 -2.69 22.39
N HIS A 152 2.66 -3.66 22.49
CA HIS A 152 2.99 -5.08 22.61
C HIS A 152 2.14 -5.86 21.61
N VAL A 153 2.78 -6.72 20.83
CA VAL A 153 2.11 -7.64 19.90
C VAL A 153 2.55 -9.05 20.27
N ARG A 154 1.58 -9.93 20.54
CA ARG A 154 1.83 -11.30 20.99
C ARG A 154 0.89 -12.28 20.28
N PRO A 155 1.41 -13.34 19.66
CA PRO A 155 0.57 -14.45 19.19
C PRO A 155 0.15 -15.31 20.38
N TRP A 156 -1.12 -15.70 20.38
CA TRP A 156 -1.74 -16.63 21.31
C TRP A 156 -2.31 -17.80 20.51
N HIS A 157 -2.24 -19.02 21.02
CA HIS A 157 -2.82 -20.18 20.35
C HIS A 157 -3.79 -20.91 21.26
N TRP A 158 -4.75 -21.61 20.67
CA TRP A 158 -5.68 -22.44 21.42
C TRP A 158 -5.03 -23.79 21.73
N VAL A 159 -4.98 -24.15 23.01
CA VAL A 159 -4.56 -25.48 23.48
C VAL A 159 -5.80 -26.30 23.72
N HIS A 160 -5.92 -27.43 23.01
CA HIS A 160 -7.04 -28.34 23.19
C HIS A 160 -6.85 -29.16 24.47
N ASP A 161 -7.93 -29.28 25.22
CA ASP A 161 -8.01 -30.06 26.44
C ASP A 161 -9.34 -30.82 26.44
N PRO A 162 -9.44 -32.04 27.02
CA PRO A 162 -10.69 -32.79 27.05
C PRO A 162 -11.86 -32.03 27.69
N GLU A 163 -11.58 -31.06 28.57
CA GLU A 163 -12.59 -30.29 29.30
C GLU A 163 -12.97 -28.94 28.66
N GLY A 164 -12.36 -28.56 27.52
CA GLY A 164 -12.79 -27.36 26.79
C GLY A 164 -11.69 -26.45 26.27
N GLY A 165 -10.41 -26.75 26.50
CA GLY A 165 -9.27 -25.99 25.99
C GLY A 165 -9.08 -24.60 26.60
N TRP A 166 -7.94 -23.95 26.31
CA TRP A 166 -7.63 -22.60 26.78
C TRP A 166 -6.71 -21.84 25.83
N TRP A 167 -6.69 -20.52 25.93
CA TRP A 167 -5.72 -19.69 25.22
C TRP A 167 -4.36 -19.70 25.91
N SER A 168 -3.29 -20.02 25.17
CA SER A 168 -1.91 -19.92 25.64
C SER A 168 -1.21 -18.73 24.98
N ASP A 169 -0.61 -17.87 25.79
CA ASP A 169 0.19 -16.70 25.35
C ASP A 169 1.68 -17.04 25.11
N ARG A 170 2.05 -18.32 25.24
CA ARG A 170 3.42 -18.83 25.08
C ARG A 170 3.85 -18.97 23.60
N GLY A 171 3.38 -18.06 22.75
CA GLY A 171 3.70 -18.04 21.33
C GLY A 171 2.61 -18.62 20.43
N LYS A 172 3.00 -18.95 19.19
CA LYS A 172 2.07 -19.39 18.12
C LYS A 172 1.65 -20.87 18.19
N GLY A 173 2.24 -21.65 19.11
CA GLY A 173 2.09 -23.10 19.14
C GLY A 173 2.80 -23.79 17.96
N ASP A 174 2.52 -25.08 17.76
CA ASP A 174 3.21 -25.89 16.74
C ASP A 174 2.48 -25.92 15.40
N LYS A 175 1.18 -25.61 15.38
CA LYS A 175 0.38 -25.63 14.16
C LYS A 175 0.76 -24.46 13.24
N PRO A 176 0.81 -24.67 11.91
CA PRO A 176 1.05 -23.59 10.95
C PRO A 176 -0.17 -22.67 10.85
N TRP A 177 0.02 -21.38 11.04
CA TRP A 177 -1.07 -20.40 10.93
C TRP A 177 -1.35 -20.03 9.48
N SER A 178 -2.61 -19.73 9.18
CA SER A 178 -3.01 -19.08 7.92
C SER A 178 -2.47 -17.66 7.85
N LEU A 179 -2.52 -17.05 6.66
CA LEU A 179 -2.44 -15.59 6.60
C LEU A 179 -3.67 -14.97 7.28
N TYR A 180 -3.51 -13.75 7.76
CA TYR A 180 -4.67 -13.00 8.26
C TYR A 180 -5.60 -12.69 7.09
N ARG A 181 -6.88 -13.07 7.20
CA ARG A 181 -7.88 -12.96 6.11
C ARG A 181 -7.54 -13.78 4.84
N GLU A 182 -6.79 -14.88 4.98
CA GLU A 182 -6.37 -15.70 3.82
C GLU A 182 -7.53 -16.15 2.92
N LYS A 183 -8.64 -16.62 3.49
CA LYS A 183 -9.81 -17.07 2.72
C LYS A 183 -10.39 -15.94 1.85
N GLU A 184 -10.61 -14.78 2.46
CA GLU A 184 -11.10 -13.57 1.79
C GLU A 184 -10.20 -13.15 0.62
N VAL A 185 -8.87 -13.25 0.82
CA VAL A 185 -7.87 -12.93 -0.21
C VAL A 185 -7.89 -13.94 -1.36
N LYS A 186 -7.97 -15.25 -1.07
CA LYS A 186 -8.07 -16.29 -2.10
C LYS A 186 -9.34 -16.13 -2.94
N GLU A 187 -10.46 -15.83 -2.31
CA GLU A 187 -11.72 -15.57 -3.01
C GLU A 187 -11.63 -14.32 -3.91
N ALA A 188 -10.98 -13.25 -3.46
CA ALA A 188 -10.73 -12.05 -4.27
C ALA A 188 -9.84 -12.35 -5.49
N ILE A 189 -8.78 -13.15 -5.30
CA ILE A 189 -7.92 -13.59 -6.41
C ILE A 189 -8.73 -14.36 -7.46
N HIS A 190 -9.63 -15.27 -7.05
CA HIS A 190 -10.50 -16.01 -7.98
C HIS A 190 -11.56 -15.13 -8.66
N ARG A 191 -11.76 -13.88 -8.22
CA ARG A 191 -12.61 -12.89 -8.91
C ARG A 191 -11.83 -11.95 -9.82
N GLY A 192 -10.50 -12.12 -9.94
CA GLY A 192 -9.67 -11.21 -10.72
C GLY A 192 -9.34 -9.89 -10.02
N GLU A 193 -9.52 -9.81 -8.70
CA GLU A 193 -9.34 -8.56 -7.96
C GLU A 193 -7.87 -8.27 -7.62
N VAL A 194 -7.62 -7.01 -7.27
CA VAL A 194 -6.37 -6.56 -6.67
C VAL A 194 -6.38 -6.89 -5.18
N VAL A 195 -5.31 -7.51 -4.69
CA VAL A 195 -5.15 -7.86 -3.27
C VAL A 195 -3.86 -7.25 -2.72
N PHE A 196 -3.91 -6.78 -1.48
CA PHE A 196 -2.79 -6.10 -0.84
C PHE A 196 -2.08 -6.98 0.19
N ALA A 197 -0.75 -7.05 0.13
CA ALA A 197 0.08 -7.56 1.21
C ALA A 197 0.65 -6.36 1.98
N VAL A 198 0.30 -6.25 3.26
CA VAL A 198 0.61 -5.08 4.10
C VAL A 198 1.30 -5.48 5.41
N ALA A 199 1.93 -4.50 6.07
CA ALA A 199 2.64 -4.69 7.33
C ALA A 199 1.69 -4.79 8.55
N GLY A 200 1.23 -6.00 8.86
CA GLY A 200 0.52 -6.28 10.10
C GLY A 200 -1.00 -6.13 10.04
N GLU A 201 -1.67 -6.69 11.05
CA GLU A 201 -3.11 -6.94 11.03
C GLU A 201 -3.92 -5.64 11.13
N GLN A 202 -3.40 -4.63 11.82
CA GLN A 202 -4.01 -3.31 11.88
C GLN A 202 -4.07 -2.64 10.50
N ALA A 203 -3.00 -2.77 9.70
CA ALA A 203 -2.97 -2.22 8.35
C ALA A 203 -3.98 -2.95 7.46
N VAL A 204 -4.11 -4.28 7.60
CA VAL A 204 -5.15 -5.05 6.90
C VAL A 204 -6.55 -4.50 7.21
N GLU A 205 -6.86 -4.22 8.47
CA GLU A 205 -8.18 -3.70 8.84
C GLU A 205 -8.42 -2.26 8.36
N CYS A 206 -7.39 -1.41 8.30
CA CYS A 206 -7.49 -0.11 7.64
C CYS A 206 -7.84 -0.25 6.15
N TYR A 207 -7.23 -1.21 5.45
CA TYR A 207 -7.55 -1.50 4.05
C TYR A 207 -8.99 -2.01 3.89
N ARG A 208 -9.42 -2.92 4.75
CA ARG A 208 -10.80 -3.45 4.74
C ARG A 208 -11.85 -2.38 5.02
N GLN A 209 -11.53 -1.39 5.87
CA GLN A 209 -12.37 -0.20 6.07
C GLN A 209 -12.54 0.63 4.79
N LEU A 210 -11.56 0.61 3.88
CA LEU A 210 -11.62 1.27 2.58
C LEU A 210 -12.25 0.38 1.49
N GLY A 211 -12.75 -0.81 1.85
CA GLY A 211 -13.32 -1.80 0.91
C GLY A 211 -12.29 -2.66 0.18
N LEU A 212 -11.00 -2.48 0.49
CA LEU A 212 -9.90 -3.19 -0.16
C LEU A 212 -9.66 -4.56 0.48
N THR A 213 -9.25 -5.53 -0.34
CA THR A 213 -8.83 -6.86 0.14
C THR A 213 -7.36 -6.83 0.55
N ALA A 214 -7.03 -7.12 1.80
CA ALA A 214 -5.65 -7.13 2.28
C ALA A 214 -5.33 -8.33 3.18
N THR A 215 -4.06 -8.67 3.28
CA THR A 215 -3.52 -9.76 4.11
C THR A 215 -2.17 -9.41 4.73
N THR A 216 -1.80 -10.14 5.77
CA THR A 216 -0.47 -10.10 6.41
C THR A 216 -0.13 -11.48 7.00
N CYS A 217 1.16 -11.70 7.25
CA CYS A 217 1.60 -12.76 8.16
C CYS A 217 1.36 -12.35 9.63
N GLN A 218 1.27 -13.36 10.49
CA GLN A 218 1.21 -13.18 11.95
C GLN A 218 2.43 -12.40 12.46
N GLY A 219 2.16 -11.27 13.13
CA GLY A 219 3.22 -10.44 13.70
C GLY A 219 3.98 -9.60 12.67
N GLY A 220 3.42 -9.39 11.49
CA GLY A 220 3.94 -8.47 10.47
C GLY A 220 4.91 -9.09 9.47
N GLU A 221 5.93 -8.34 9.09
CA GLU A 221 6.72 -8.55 7.86
C GLU A 221 7.75 -9.69 7.94
N ALA A 222 8.09 -10.19 9.12
CA ALA A 222 9.21 -11.12 9.33
C ALA A 222 9.10 -12.47 8.58
N ASN A 223 7.90 -12.87 8.15
CA ASN A 223 7.67 -14.13 7.45
C ASN A 223 7.00 -13.94 6.08
N PHE A 224 7.30 -12.85 5.38
CA PHE A 224 6.64 -12.47 4.12
C PHE A 224 6.60 -13.57 3.05
N ARG A 225 7.57 -14.49 3.00
CA ARG A 225 7.60 -15.61 2.05
C ARG A 225 6.35 -16.49 2.12
N GLN A 226 5.78 -16.63 3.32
CA GLN A 226 4.53 -17.39 3.52
C GLN A 226 3.35 -16.81 2.77
N ILE A 227 3.36 -15.49 2.46
CA ILE A 227 2.30 -14.86 1.67
C ILE A 227 2.27 -15.47 0.27
N VAL A 228 3.43 -15.52 -0.41
CA VAL A 228 3.53 -16.11 -1.75
C VAL A 228 3.22 -17.60 -1.70
N ASP A 229 3.83 -18.34 -0.78
CA ASP A 229 3.64 -19.80 -0.69
C ASP A 229 2.17 -20.19 -0.47
N ARG A 230 1.41 -19.41 0.32
CA ARG A 230 0.00 -19.68 0.63
C ARG A 230 -0.96 -19.22 -0.46
N LEU A 231 -0.58 -18.24 -1.28
CA LEU A 231 -1.44 -17.67 -2.31
C LEU A 231 -1.15 -18.19 -3.73
N LYS A 232 0.00 -18.83 -3.96
CA LYS A 232 0.44 -19.27 -5.31
C LYS A 232 -0.62 -20.10 -6.04
N ASP A 233 -1.27 -21.06 -5.38
CA ASP A 233 -2.24 -21.94 -6.02
C ASP A 233 -3.47 -21.15 -6.51
N ALA A 234 -3.91 -20.14 -5.73
CA ALA A 234 -5.03 -19.28 -6.13
C ALA A 234 -4.68 -18.42 -7.36
N PHE A 235 -3.43 -17.92 -7.42
CA PHE A 235 -2.93 -17.19 -8.58
C PHE A 235 -2.72 -18.09 -9.80
N GLU A 236 -2.36 -19.36 -9.62
CA GLU A 236 -2.28 -20.34 -10.70
C GLU A 236 -3.66 -20.62 -11.31
N VAL A 237 -4.69 -20.79 -10.48
CA VAL A 237 -6.09 -20.92 -10.92
C VAL A 237 -6.53 -19.66 -11.66
N ALA A 238 -6.34 -18.48 -11.08
CA ALA A 238 -6.70 -17.21 -11.72
C ALA A 238 -6.03 -17.03 -13.09
N ARG A 239 -4.76 -17.45 -13.22
CA ARG A 239 -4.02 -17.41 -14.48
C ARG A 239 -4.59 -18.39 -15.52
N ALA A 240 -4.93 -19.61 -15.11
CA ALA A 240 -5.55 -20.60 -15.99
C ALA A 240 -6.91 -20.10 -16.53
N GLU A 241 -7.65 -19.37 -15.70
CA GLU A 241 -8.92 -18.72 -16.02
C GLU A 241 -8.78 -17.36 -16.73
N LYS A 242 -7.54 -16.92 -17.01
CA LYS A 242 -7.22 -15.61 -17.65
C LYS A 242 -7.78 -14.40 -16.89
N LEU A 243 -7.84 -14.49 -15.56
CA LEU A 243 -8.18 -13.37 -14.68
C LEU A 243 -6.97 -12.45 -14.49
N ASN A 244 -7.22 -11.15 -14.29
CA ASN A 244 -6.20 -10.13 -14.12
C ASN A 244 -5.89 -9.81 -12.64
N SER A 245 -5.83 -10.84 -11.80
CA SER A 245 -5.55 -10.67 -10.36
C SER A 245 -4.12 -10.13 -10.15
N LEU A 246 -3.96 -9.21 -9.21
CA LEU A 246 -2.69 -8.53 -8.93
C LEU A 246 -2.39 -8.52 -7.44
N LEU A 247 -1.17 -8.87 -7.06
CA LEU A 247 -0.65 -8.68 -5.71
C LEU A 247 0.02 -7.30 -5.60
N VAL A 248 -0.49 -6.44 -4.72
CA VAL A 248 0.15 -5.16 -4.40
C VAL A 248 0.84 -5.26 -3.06
N VAL A 249 2.15 -5.02 -3.02
CA VAL A 249 2.94 -5.01 -1.79
C VAL A 249 3.03 -3.59 -1.28
N HIS A 250 2.56 -3.35 -0.05
CA HIS A 250 2.68 -2.05 0.61
C HIS A 250 3.45 -2.23 1.93
N PRO A 251 4.77 -1.98 1.91
CA PRO A 251 5.60 -2.08 3.11
C PRO A 251 5.32 -0.97 4.12
N ASP A 252 5.78 -1.15 5.36
CA ASP A 252 5.85 -0.04 6.31
C ASP A 252 6.71 1.11 5.74
N ASN A 253 6.40 2.35 6.15
CA ASN A 253 7.10 3.56 5.70
C ASN A 253 8.46 3.73 6.40
N ASP A 254 9.34 2.75 6.23
CA ASP A 254 10.73 2.80 6.64
C ASP A 254 11.63 1.97 5.71
N ILE A 255 12.94 2.24 5.76
CA ILE A 255 13.96 1.60 4.92
C ILE A 255 13.98 0.07 5.12
N THR A 256 13.63 -0.41 6.31
CA THR A 256 13.66 -1.85 6.60
C THR A 256 12.48 -2.54 5.92
N GLY A 257 11.28 -1.99 6.03
CA GLY A 257 10.08 -2.46 5.36
C GLY A 257 10.25 -2.46 3.84
N GLU A 258 10.74 -1.37 3.27
CA GLU A 258 10.97 -1.28 1.82
C GLU A 258 11.93 -2.37 1.29
N ASN A 259 13.11 -2.50 1.92
CA ASN A 259 14.14 -3.42 1.44
C ASN A 259 13.83 -4.88 1.75
N GLN A 260 13.30 -5.18 2.93
CA GLN A 260 13.06 -6.57 3.35
C GLN A 260 11.71 -7.07 2.91
N PHE A 261 10.64 -6.30 3.14
CA PHE A 261 9.29 -6.70 2.80
C PHE A 261 8.99 -6.42 1.33
N GLY A 262 9.14 -5.16 0.89
CA GLY A 262 8.83 -4.74 -0.48
C GLY A 262 9.62 -5.54 -1.52
N THR A 263 10.95 -5.36 -1.53
CA THR A 263 11.80 -5.93 -2.58
C THR A 263 11.83 -7.47 -2.55
N GLN A 264 11.99 -8.09 -1.37
CA GLN A 264 12.12 -9.55 -1.31
C GLN A 264 10.79 -10.25 -1.60
N LEU A 265 9.64 -9.69 -1.19
CA LEU A 265 8.34 -10.27 -1.50
C LEU A 265 8.05 -10.20 -3.01
N ILE A 266 8.39 -9.09 -3.68
CA ILE A 266 8.28 -8.98 -5.15
C ILE A 266 9.16 -10.02 -5.85
N ASN A 267 10.42 -10.14 -5.47
CA ASN A 267 11.33 -11.14 -6.06
C ASN A 267 10.80 -12.57 -5.84
N THR A 268 10.22 -12.84 -4.66
CA THR A 268 9.59 -14.13 -4.38
C THR A 268 8.35 -14.34 -5.23
N ALA A 269 7.47 -13.33 -5.37
CA ALA A 269 6.28 -13.43 -6.21
C ALA A 269 6.65 -13.71 -7.68
N GLN A 270 7.68 -13.04 -8.19
CA GLN A 270 8.21 -13.22 -9.55
C GLN A 270 8.70 -14.65 -9.81
N SER A 271 9.39 -15.28 -8.84
CA SER A 271 9.86 -16.66 -9.01
C SER A 271 8.72 -17.68 -9.14
N TYR A 272 7.55 -17.37 -8.59
CA TYR A 272 6.30 -18.13 -8.75
C TYR A 272 5.38 -17.62 -9.87
N LYS A 273 5.84 -16.65 -10.67
CA LYS A 273 5.09 -16.02 -11.76
C LYS A 273 3.77 -15.38 -11.29
N ILE A 274 3.73 -14.89 -10.06
CA ILE A 274 2.60 -14.12 -9.53
C ILE A 274 2.74 -12.68 -10.01
N PRO A 275 1.72 -12.09 -10.68
CA PRO A 275 1.74 -10.67 -11.03
C PRO A 275 1.78 -9.84 -9.74
N ALA A 276 2.83 -9.05 -9.56
CA ALA A 276 3.01 -8.25 -8.37
C ALA A 276 3.66 -6.90 -8.64
N VAL A 277 3.25 -5.89 -7.88
CA VAL A 277 3.84 -4.53 -7.86
C VAL A 277 4.01 -4.07 -6.42
N ALA A 278 5.00 -3.22 -6.16
CA ALA A 278 5.17 -2.58 -4.86
C ALA A 278 4.76 -1.11 -4.92
N ILE A 279 4.20 -0.60 -3.82
CA ILE A 279 4.07 0.83 -3.57
C ILE A 279 5.38 1.28 -2.92
N GLU A 280 6.03 2.30 -3.47
CA GLU A 280 7.23 2.93 -2.93
C GLU A 280 6.79 4.01 -1.91
N PRO A 281 6.93 3.79 -0.60
CA PRO A 281 6.40 4.73 0.40
C PRO A 281 7.33 5.91 0.67
N LEU A 282 8.59 5.86 0.21
CA LEU A 282 9.63 6.86 0.48
C LEU A 282 9.88 7.85 -0.67
N ASP A 283 9.22 7.66 -1.81
CA ASP A 283 9.31 8.51 -3.02
C ASP A 283 8.09 9.45 -3.18
#